data_AF-A0A1G3QY63-F1
#
_entry.id   AF-A0A1G3QY63-F1
#
_cell.length_a   1.000
_cell.length_b   1.000
_cell.length_c   1.000
_cell.angle_alpha   90.00
_cell.angle_beta   90.00
_cell.angle_gamma   90.00
#
_symmetry.space_group_name_H-M   'P 1'
#
loop_
_entity.id
_entity.type
_entity.pdbx_description
1 polymer ?
#
loop_
_entity_poly.entity_id
_entity_poly.type
_entity_poly.pdbx_seq_one_letter_code
_entity_poly.pdbx_strand_id
1 'polypeptide(L)'
;MLHTVNKPPIGSDSLESALRVAAAGAPILLLEDGVYAARPGARSQGLLETALAGHPLYALGPDLEARGITRVIPGIRVIGY
;
A
#
# COMPACT_ATOMS: atom_id res chain seq x y z
N MET A 1 -15.07 1.46 5.64
CA MET A 1 -14.11 2.43 6.18
C MET A 1 -12.86 2.38 5.31
N LEU A 2 -12.27 3.53 4.98
CA LEU A 2 -11.00 3.60 4.26
C LEU A 2 -9.85 3.60 5.25
N HIS A 3 -8.86 2.73 5.04
CA HIS A 3 -7.62 2.76 5.79
C HIS A 3 -6.54 3.43 4.95
N THR A 4 -5.81 4.35 5.56
CA THR A 4 -4.71 5.09 4.92
C THR A 4 -3.42 4.75 5.62
N VAL A 5 -2.38 4.39 4.88
CA VAL A 5 -1.04 4.11 5.42
C VAL A 5 -0.07 5.09 4.79
N ASN A 6 0.47 5.98 5.62
CA ASN A 6 1.38 7.04 5.19
C ASN A 6 2.84 6.81 5.58
N LYS A 7 3.13 5.71 6.30
CA LYS A 7 4.48 5.37 6.80
C LYS A 7 5.15 4.30 5.95
N PRO A 8 6.49 4.33 5.82
CA PRO A 8 7.22 3.36 5.01
C PRO A 8 7.14 1.94 5.59
N PRO A 9 7.30 0.90 4.75
CA PRO A 9 7.31 -0.51 5.19
C PRO A 9 8.59 -0.92 5.97
N ILE A 10 9.54 0.01 6.12
CA ILE A 10 10.77 -0.15 6.89
C ILE A 10 10.76 0.90 7.99
N GLY A 11 10.92 0.48 9.24
CA GLY A 11 10.89 1.38 10.41
C GLY A 11 9.49 1.71 10.93
N SER A 12 8.42 1.15 10.35
CA SER A 12 7.06 1.21 10.87
C SER A 12 6.33 -0.11 10.64
N ASP A 13 5.38 -0.42 11.51
CA ASP A 13 4.43 -1.55 11.42
C ASP A 13 3.01 -1.08 11.04
N SER A 14 2.87 0.17 10.56
CA SER A 14 1.57 0.79 10.28
C SER A 14 0.76 0.00 9.24
N LEU A 15 1.43 -0.59 8.24
CA LEU A 15 0.76 -1.41 7.22
C LEU A 15 0.21 -2.71 7.82
N GLU A 16 1.04 -3.45 8.56
CA GLU A 16 0.64 -4.68 9.23
C GLU A 16 -0.49 -4.43 10.22
N SER A 17 -0.38 -3.36 11.01
CA SER A 17 -1.40 -2.98 11.99
C SER A 17 -2.70 -2.52 11.34
N ALA A 18 -2.64 -1.79 10.22
CA ALA A 18 -3.83 -1.43 9.45
C ALA A 18 -4.54 -2.66 8.87
N LEU A 19 -3.80 -3.59 8.27
CA LEU A 19 -4.37 -4.83 7.72
C LEU A 19 -4.98 -5.73 8.80
N ARG A 20 -4.41 -5.76 10.00
CA ARG A 20 -4.92 -6.56 11.13
C ARG A 20 -6.30 -6.13 11.61
N VAL A 21 -6.60 -4.83 11.53
CA VAL A 21 -7.86 -4.25 12.03
C VAL A 21 -8.84 -3.91 10.91
N ALA A 22 -8.40 -3.95 9.65
CA ALA A 22 -9.25 -3.73 8.50
C ALA A 22 -10.27 -4.87 8.38
N ALA A 23 -11.55 -4.51 8.33
CA ALA A 23 -12.59 -5.48 8.03
C ALA A 23 -12.40 -6.05 6.62
N ALA A 24 -12.84 -7.30 6.40
CA ALA A 24 -12.77 -7.93 5.07
C ALA A 24 -13.40 -7.04 4.00
N GLY A 25 -12.71 -6.88 2.86
CA GLY A 25 -13.12 -6.00 1.77
C GLY A 25 -12.86 -4.51 1.98
N ALA A 26 -12.40 -4.07 3.16
CA ALA A 26 -12.11 -2.66 3.39
C ALA A 26 -10.94 -2.18 2.52
N PRO A 27 -11.06 -1.02 1.85
CA PRO A 27 -10.00 -0.48 1.01
C PRO A 27 -8.82 0.01 1.82
N ILE A 28 -7.61 -0.21 1.29
CA ILE A 28 -6.34 0.32 1.84
C ILE A 28 -5.71 1.25 0.81
N LEU A 29 -5.39 2.47 1.21
CA LEU A 29 -4.65 3.45 0.42
C LEU A 29 -3.25 3.65 0.98
N LEU A 30 -2.25 3.42 0.13
CA LEU A 30 -0.86 3.79 0.35
C LEU A 30 -0.63 5.20 -0.19
N LEU A 31 -0.17 6.10 0.67
CA LEU A 31 0.16 7.49 0.33
C LEU A 31 1.41 7.93 1.12
N GLU A 32 1.92 9.12 0.87
CA GLU A 32 3.18 9.64 1.40
C GLU A 32 4.28 8.56 1.33
N ASP A 33 4.98 8.28 2.41
CA ASP A 33 6.04 7.25 2.43
C ASP A 33 5.48 5.82 2.40
N GLY A 34 4.17 5.64 2.61
CA GLY A 34 3.49 4.34 2.47
C GLY A 34 3.61 3.75 1.08
N VAL A 35 3.78 4.57 0.03
CA VAL A 35 3.91 4.07 -1.35
C VAL A 35 5.18 3.24 -1.59
N TYR A 36 6.21 3.35 -0.73
CA TYR A 36 7.37 2.45 -0.78
C TYR A 36 6.97 0.99 -0.57
N ALA A 37 5.85 0.73 0.12
CA ALA A 37 5.35 -0.62 0.30
C ALA A 37 4.86 -1.25 -1.01
N ALA A 38 4.39 -0.43 -1.96
CA ALA A 38 3.79 -0.87 -3.22
C ALA A 38 4.83 -1.29 -4.27
N ARG A 39 6.13 -1.09 -4.03
CA ARG A 39 7.20 -1.35 -4.99
C ARG A 39 7.50 -2.85 -5.11
N PRO A 40 7.59 -3.43 -6.32
CA PRO A 40 8.08 -4.79 -6.50
C PRO A 40 9.47 -4.98 -5.88
N GLY A 41 9.69 -6.11 -5.22
CA GLY A 41 10.89 -6.44 -4.46
C GLY A 41 10.98 -5.76 -3.09
N ALA A 42 9.98 -4.99 -2.66
CA ALA A 42 9.92 -4.48 -1.29
C ALA A 42 9.68 -5.62 -0.28
N ARG A 43 10.17 -5.45 0.95
CA ARG A 43 9.94 -6.39 2.06
C ARG A 43 8.44 -6.67 2.29
N SER A 44 7.59 -5.69 2.01
CA SER A 44 6.13 -5.76 2.12
C SER A 44 5.44 -6.51 0.98
N GLN A 45 6.15 -6.94 -0.08
CA GLN A 45 5.50 -7.51 -1.27
C GLN A 45 4.61 -8.71 -0.93
N GLY A 46 5.14 -9.72 -0.22
CA GLY A 46 4.35 -10.92 0.11
C GLY A 46 3.14 -10.61 1.01
N LEU A 47 3.26 -9.61 1.88
CA LEU A 47 2.14 -9.14 2.71
C LEU A 47 1.04 -8.50 1.84
N LEU A 48 1.41 -7.62 0.90
CA LEU A 48 0.45 -6.97 0.02
C LEU A 48 -0.17 -7.94 -0.98
N GLU A 49 0.59 -8.90 -1.51
CA GLU A 49 0.06 -9.97 -2.36
C GLU A 49 -1.00 -10.80 -1.64
N THR A 50 -0.76 -11.11 -0.36
CA THR A 50 -1.76 -11.78 0.50
C THR A 50 -2.97 -10.88 0.73
N ALA A 51 -2.75 -9.60 1.04
CA ALA A 51 -3.82 -8.63 1.29
C ALA A 51 -4.73 -8.40 0.08
N LEU A 52 -4.20 -8.48 -1.15
CA LEU A 52 -4.97 -8.34 -2.40
C LEU A 52 -6.12 -9.36 -2.51
N ALA A 53 -6.02 -10.51 -1.86
CA ALA A 53 -7.10 -11.50 -1.86
C ALA A 53 -8.34 -11.04 -1.07
N GLY A 54 -8.16 -10.15 -0.09
CA GLY A 54 -9.22 -9.71 0.81
C GLY A 54 -9.52 -8.21 0.78
N HIS A 55 -8.65 -7.40 0.16
CA HIS A 55 -8.74 -5.94 0.18
C HIS A 55 -8.43 -5.33 -1.19
N PRO A 56 -9.22 -4.36 -1.66
CA PRO A 56 -8.80 -3.51 -2.76
C PRO A 56 -7.69 -2.58 -2.27
N LEU A 57 -6.52 -2.69 -2.89
CA LEU A 57 -5.33 -1.90 -2.55
C LEU A 57 -5.12 -0.78 -3.58
N TYR A 58 -4.77 0.40 -3.07
CA TYR A 58 -4.53 1.59 -3.86
C TYR A 58 -3.18 2.21 -3.49
N ALA A 59 -2.54 2.86 -4.45
CA ALA A 59 -1.36 3.69 -4.23
C ALA A 59 -1.55 5.07 -4.89
N LEU A 60 -1.19 6.14 -4.17
CA LEU A 60 -1.34 7.50 -4.66
C LEU A 60 -0.26 7.83 -5.70
N GLY A 61 -0.68 8.10 -6.93
CA GLY A 61 0.17 8.38 -8.08
C GLY A 61 1.15 9.53 -7.86
N PRO A 62 0.70 10.71 -7.41
CA PRO A 62 1.59 11.83 -7.08
C PRO A 62 2.73 11.46 -6.12
N ASP A 63 2.47 10.61 -5.13
CA ASP A 63 3.50 10.18 -4.16
C ASP A 63 4.47 9.14 -4.75
N LEU A 64 3.98 8.25 -5.62
CA LEU A 64 4.83 7.32 -6.37
C LEU A 64 5.79 8.08 -7.28
N GLU A 65 5.28 9.07 -8.01
CA GLU A 65 6.06 9.93 -8.91
C GLU A 65 7.12 10.72 -8.14
N ALA A 66 6.72 11.37 -7.04
CA ALA A 66 7.63 12.14 -6.19
C ALA A 66 8.79 11.30 -5.60
N ARG A 67 8.59 9.98 -5.46
CA ARG A 67 9.59 9.03 -4.93
C ARG A 67 10.30 8.21 -6.02
N GLY A 68 10.04 8.49 -7.29
CA GLY A 68 10.66 7.78 -8.43
C GLY A 68 10.27 6.30 -8.53
N ILE A 69 9.09 5.91 -8.01
CA ILE A 69 8.60 4.54 -8.06
C ILE A 69 7.83 4.34 -9.37
N THR A 70 8.47 3.74 -10.35
CA THR A 70 7.93 3.56 -11.71
C THR A 70 7.13 2.27 -11.91
N ARG A 71 7.24 1.33 -10.97
CA ARG A 71 6.53 0.04 -11.01
C ARG A 71 5.91 -0.25 -9.66
N VAL A 72 4.71 -0.81 -9.71
CA VAL A 72 3.90 -1.18 -8.55
C VAL A 72 3.57 -2.67 -8.63
N ILE A 73 3.41 -3.33 -7.48
CA ILE A 73 3.01 -4.74 -7.39
C ILE A 73 1.70 -4.93 -8.18
N PRO A 74 1.63 -5.93 -9.08
CA PRO A 74 0.42 -6.21 -9.85
C PRO A 74 -0.82 -6.37 -8.97
N GLY A 75 -1.93 -5.74 -9.36
CA GLY A 75 -3.19 -5.75 -8.60
C GLY A 75 -3.42 -4.53 -7.71
N ILE A 76 -2.36 -3.82 -7.31
CA ILE A 76 -2.51 -2.52 -6.64
C ILE A 76 -2.90 -1.46 -7.68
N ARG A 77 -3.98 -0.73 -7.42
CA ARG A 77 -4.50 0.31 -8.33
C ARG A 77 -3.85 1.65 -8.05
N VAL A 78 -3.24 2.25 -9.06
CA VAL A 78 -2.72 3.63 -8.96
C VAL A 78 -3.86 4.63 -9.18
N ILE A 79 -3.98 5.61 -8.29
CA ILE A 79 -5.03 6.64 -8.33
C ILE A 79 -4.46 8.06 -8.21
N GLY A 80 -5.21 9.06 -8.68
CA GLY A 80 -4.93 10.48 -8.40
C GLY A 80 -5.66 10.98 -7.15
N TYR A 81 -5.61 12.30 -6.94
CA TYR A 81 -6.46 13.02 -5.97
C TYR A 81 -7.90 13.13 -6.45
#